data_AF-A0A7J8BT76-F1
#
_entry.id   AF-A0A7J8BT76-F1
#
_cell.length_a   1.000
_cell.length_b   1.000
_cell.length_c   1.000
_cell.angle_alpha   90.00
_cell.angle_beta   90.00
_cell.angle_gamma   90.00
#
_symmetry.space_group_name_H-M   'P 1'
#
loop_
_entity.id
_entity.type
_entity.pdbx_description
1 polymer ?
#
loop_
_entity_poly.entity_id
_entity_poly.type
_entity_poly.pdbx_seq_one_letter_code
_entity_poly.pdbx_strand_id
1 'polypeptide(L)'
;MVTNEGLGLTDAASGTNIPSSSLKDCLPSTAQLLKSVFVKNVGWATQLTSGAVWVQFNDGSQLVVQAGVSSISYTSPNGQTTRYGENEILPEYIKQKLQCLSSILLMFSNPALSFH
;
A
#
# COMPACT_ATOMS: atom_id res chain seq x y z
N MET A 1 30.57 -49.29 -36.60
CA MET A 1 30.51 -48.65 -35.27
C MET A 1 29.03 -48.49 -34.93
N VAL A 2 28.40 -49.49 -34.29
CA VAL A 2 28.36 -49.80 -32.83
C VAL A 2 27.68 -48.64 -32.07
N THR A 3 26.37 -48.65 -31.75
CA THR A 3 25.55 -49.38 -30.74
C THR A 3 25.58 -48.76 -29.34
N ASN A 4 24.39 -48.43 -28.77
CA ASN A 4 23.89 -48.64 -27.38
C ASN A 4 22.87 -47.53 -26.96
N GLU A 5 21.56 -47.78 -26.82
CA GLU A 5 20.77 -48.19 -25.61
C GLU A 5 20.84 -47.19 -24.43
N GLY A 6 19.84 -46.86 -23.61
CA GLY A 6 18.46 -47.29 -23.43
C GLY A 6 17.90 -46.65 -22.12
N LEU A 7 16.57 -46.56 -22.06
CA LEU A 7 15.65 -46.69 -20.90
C LEU A 7 15.89 -45.94 -19.56
N GLY A 8 14.83 -45.26 -19.10
CA GLY A 8 14.59 -44.96 -17.69
C GLY A 8 13.20 -44.33 -17.46
N LEU A 9 12.26 -45.13 -16.95
CA LEU A 9 10.91 -44.73 -16.54
C LEU A 9 10.91 -44.23 -15.07
N THR A 10 9.76 -43.67 -14.66
CA THR A 10 9.28 -43.40 -13.28
C THR A 10 9.82 -42.10 -12.62
N ASP A 11 9.12 -41.32 -11.79
CA ASP A 11 7.93 -41.48 -10.94
C ASP A 11 7.25 -40.11 -10.70
N ALA A 12 6.04 -40.15 -10.14
CA ALA A 12 5.19 -39.02 -9.79
C ALA A 12 5.87 -37.95 -8.90
N ALA A 13 5.55 -36.68 -9.13
CA ALA A 13 5.68 -35.62 -8.14
C ALA A 13 4.43 -34.72 -8.16
N SER A 14 3.53 -35.00 -7.23
CA SER A 14 2.64 -34.01 -6.65
C SER A 14 3.49 -32.92 -6.02
N GLY A 15 3.23 -31.67 -6.40
CA GLY A 15 4.01 -30.54 -5.94
C GLY A 15 3.52 -29.25 -6.57
N THR A 16 2.33 -28.81 -6.18
CA THR A 16 1.84 -27.46 -6.40
C THR A 16 2.79 -26.46 -5.74
N ASN A 17 3.89 -26.11 -6.40
CA ASN A 17 4.65 -24.90 -6.08
C ASN A 17 3.99 -23.74 -6.83
N ILE A 18 2.88 -23.24 -6.27
CA ILE A 18 2.52 -21.85 -6.48
C ILE A 18 3.73 -21.05 -5.99
N PRO A 19 4.39 -20.23 -6.82
CA PRO A 19 5.34 -19.28 -6.29
C PRO A 19 4.55 -18.39 -5.34
N SER A 20 4.81 -18.55 -4.04
CA SER A 20 4.49 -17.59 -3.01
C SER A 20 5.34 -16.33 -3.26
N SER A 21 5.14 -15.66 -4.40
CA SER A 21 5.50 -14.26 -4.55
C SER A 21 4.49 -13.48 -3.74
N SER A 22 4.72 -13.54 -2.43
CA SER A 22 4.14 -12.68 -1.43
C SER A 22 4.17 -11.26 -1.99
N LEU A 23 3.03 -10.58 -1.91
CA LEU A 23 2.77 -9.20 -2.30
C LEU A 23 3.64 -8.21 -1.50
N LYS A 24 4.97 -8.35 -1.57
CA LYS A 24 5.97 -7.53 -0.87
C LYS A 24 6.74 -6.63 -1.82
N ASP A 25 6.60 -6.81 -3.13
CA ASP A 25 7.39 -6.08 -4.13
C ASP A 25 6.73 -4.79 -4.67
N CYS A 26 5.54 -4.42 -4.16
CA CYS A 26 4.88 -3.16 -4.56
C CYS A 26 5.06 -2.01 -3.55
N LEU A 27 5.84 -2.21 -2.49
CA LEU A 27 6.18 -1.17 -1.53
C LEU A 27 7.72 -1.10 -1.47
N PRO A 28 8.35 0.08 -1.64
CA PRO A 28 9.80 0.19 -1.54
C PRO A 28 10.26 -0.43 -0.21
N SER A 29 11.11 -1.46 -0.31
CA SER A 29 11.63 -2.33 0.76
C SER A 29 12.29 -1.57 1.94
N THR A 30 12.41 -0.25 1.86
CA THR A 30 12.99 0.64 2.86
C THR A 30 11.98 1.48 3.63
N ALA A 31 10.71 1.53 3.23
CA ALA A 31 9.69 2.28 3.96
C ALA A 31 9.14 1.40 5.09
N GLN A 32 9.83 1.39 6.23
CA GLN A 32 9.37 0.67 7.41
C GLN A 32 8.02 1.26 7.87
N LEU A 33 6.99 0.41 7.91
CA LEU A 33 5.66 0.78 8.40
C LEU A 33 5.78 1.03 9.91
N LEU A 34 5.45 2.24 10.35
CA LEU A 34 5.54 2.62 11.75
C LEU A 34 4.28 2.20 12.51
N LYS A 35 3.12 2.62 12.03
CA LYS A 35 1.83 2.36 12.68
C LYS A 35 0.72 2.32 11.64
N SER A 36 -0.10 1.28 11.66
CA SER A 36 -1.25 1.12 10.77
C SER A 36 -2.55 1.12 11.57
N VAL A 37 -3.56 1.82 11.07
CA VAL A 37 -4.88 1.97 11.70
C VAL A 37 -5.94 1.75 10.63
N PHE A 38 -6.92 0.90 10.95
CA PHE A 38 -8.11 0.73 10.13
C PHE A 38 -9.20 1.71 10.55
N VAL A 39 -9.76 2.42 9.58
CA VAL A 39 -10.81 3.42 9.77
C VAL A 39 -12.05 2.95 9.01
N LYS A 40 -13.11 2.62 9.76
CA LYS A 40 -14.37 2.13 9.18
C LYS A 40 -14.90 3.12 8.13
N ASN A 41 -15.34 2.61 6.99
CA ASN A 41 -15.84 3.35 5.82
C ASN A 41 -14.79 4.20 5.07
N VAL A 42 -13.55 4.26 5.54
CA VAL A 42 -12.46 4.98 4.85
C VAL A 42 -11.47 3.99 4.26
N GLY A 43 -10.84 3.16 5.10
CA GLY A 43 -9.83 2.19 4.71
C GLY A 43 -8.66 2.12 5.68
N TRP A 44 -7.49 1.75 5.17
CA TRP A 44 -6.27 1.63 5.94
C TRP A 44 -5.44 2.91 5.86
N ALA A 45 -5.01 3.43 7.00
CA ALA A 45 -4.04 4.50 7.07
C ALA A 45 -2.77 3.99 7.77
N THR A 46 -1.64 4.16 7.12
CA THR A 46 -0.35 3.71 7.61
C THR A 46 0.63 4.85 7.63
N GLN A 47 1.15 5.14 8.81
CA GLN A 47 2.27 6.03 9.01
C GLN A 47 3.57 5.26 8.72
N LEU A 48 4.46 5.90 7.97
CA LEU A 48 5.78 5.39 7.60
C LEU A 48 6.83 6.01 8.53
N THR A 49 7.95 5.33 8.77
CA THR A 49 9.06 5.84 9.59
C THR A 49 9.67 7.14 9.03
N SER A 50 9.48 7.41 7.74
CA SER A 50 9.84 8.68 7.10
C SER A 50 8.95 9.87 7.51
N GLY A 51 7.91 9.64 8.31
CA GLY A 51 6.88 10.63 8.63
C GLY A 51 5.80 10.76 7.56
N ALA A 52 5.93 10.07 6.42
CA ALA A 52 4.87 10.01 5.42
C ALA A 52 3.67 9.20 5.92
N VAL A 53 2.48 9.53 5.42
CA VAL A 53 1.24 8.81 5.67
C VAL A 53 0.69 8.32 4.34
N TRP A 54 0.47 7.01 4.26
CA TRP A 54 -0.16 6.34 3.15
C TRP A 54 -1.54 5.87 3.56
N VAL A 55 -2.56 6.26 2.80
CA VAL A 55 -3.95 5.85 3.01
C VAL A 55 -4.39 5.04 1.81
N GLN A 56 -4.81 3.80 2.03
CA GLN A 56 -5.52 2.98 1.06
C GLN A 56 -7.00 3.01 1.39
N PHE A 57 -7.78 3.62 0.51
CA PHE A 57 -9.23 3.72 0.68
C PHE A 57 -9.92 2.42 0.25
N ASN A 58 -11.11 2.18 0.79
CA ASN A 58 -11.93 1.00 0.47
C ASN A 58 -12.37 0.93 -1.00
N ASP A 59 -12.38 2.06 -1.71
CA ASP A 59 -12.65 2.14 -3.15
C ASP A 59 -11.45 1.70 -4.01
N GLY A 60 -10.33 1.31 -3.39
CA GLY A 60 -9.09 0.92 -4.07
C GLY A 60 -8.17 2.10 -4.41
N SER A 61 -8.61 3.34 -4.21
CA SER A 61 -7.75 4.52 -4.37
C SER A 61 -6.74 4.63 -3.24
N GLN A 62 -5.66 5.35 -3.50
CA GLN A 62 -4.59 5.54 -2.55
C GLN A 62 -4.20 7.01 -2.48
N LEU A 63 -3.77 7.45 -1.31
CA LEU A 63 -3.27 8.80 -1.09
C LEU A 63 -2.01 8.73 -0.24
N VAL A 64 -0.94 9.35 -0.72
CA VAL A 64 0.33 9.46 -0.01
C VAL A 64 0.60 10.93 0.25
N VAL A 65 0.85 11.24 1.52
CA VAL A 65 1.25 12.58 1.98
C VAL A 65 2.59 12.43 2.68
N GLN A 66 3.61 13.13 2.20
CA GLN A 66 4.94 13.08 2.80
C GLN A 66 5.15 14.27 3.74
N ALA A 67 5.69 14.02 4.93
CA ALA A 67 6.04 15.08 5.86
C ALA A 67 7.05 16.06 5.24
N GLY A 68 6.83 17.35 5.41
CA GLY A 68 7.71 18.41 4.88
C GLY A 68 7.60 18.65 3.37
N VAL A 69 6.71 17.95 2.67
CA VAL A 69 6.45 18.17 1.24
C VAL A 69 5.05 18.74 1.07
N SER A 70 4.93 19.92 0.45
CA SER A 70 3.65 20.53 0.12
C SER A 70 3.03 19.94 -1.16
N SER A 71 3.17 18.63 -1.34
CA SER A 71 2.55 17.90 -2.46
C SER A 71 2.01 16.57 -1.99
N ILE A 72 0.91 16.15 -2.60
CA ILE A 72 0.24 14.88 -2.34
C ILE A 72 0.30 14.01 -3.59
N SER A 73 0.40 12.70 -3.41
CA SER A 73 0.30 11.74 -4.52
C SER A 73 -0.98 10.94 -4.36
N TYR A 74 -1.87 11.02 -5.33
CA TYR A 74 -3.11 10.27 -5.37
C TYR A 74 -3.03 9.21 -6.45
N THR A 75 -3.40 7.98 -6.14
CA THR A 75 -3.55 6.89 -7.10
C THR A 75 -5.02 6.54 -7.18
N SER A 76 -5.64 6.70 -8.35
CA SER A 76 -7.05 6.30 -8.53
C SER A 76 -7.19 4.77 -8.54
N PRO A 77 -8.42 4.25 -8.36
CA PRO A 77 -8.69 2.80 -8.35
C PRO A 77 -8.27 2.07 -9.63
N ASN A 78 -8.15 2.81 -10.74
CA ASN A 78 -7.64 2.30 -12.03
C ASN A 78 -6.11 2.23 -12.10
N GLY A 79 -5.38 2.58 -11.04
CA GLY A 79 -3.92 2.57 -10.97
C GLY A 79 -3.23 3.84 -11.48
N GLN A 80 -3.95 4.82 -12.04
CA GLN A 80 -3.35 6.09 -12.47
C GLN A 80 -2.92 6.91 -11.26
N THR A 81 -1.68 7.38 -11.25
CA THR A 81 -1.14 8.23 -10.18
C THR A 81 -1.00 9.68 -10.65
N THR A 82 -1.58 10.59 -9.88
CA THR A 82 -1.52 12.04 -10.09
C THR A 82 -0.94 12.70 -8.85
N ARG A 83 0.08 13.53 -9.05
CA ARG A 83 0.71 14.29 -7.97
C ARG A 83 0.17 15.72 -8.02
N TYR A 84 -0.36 16.20 -6.89
CA TYR A 84 -0.85 17.56 -6.75
C TYR A 84 0.07 18.38 -5.86
N GLY A 85 0.50 19.53 -6.37
CA GLY A 85 1.28 20.51 -5.60
C GLY A 85 0.42 21.45 -4.76
N GLU A 86 1.08 22.24 -3.91
CA GLU A 86 0.46 23.24 -3.03
C GLU A 86 -0.44 24.25 -3.75
N ASN A 87 -0.02 24.65 -4.95
CA ASN A 87 -0.69 25.68 -5.75
C ASN A 87 -1.68 25.10 -6.76
N GLU A 88 -1.90 23.78 -6.75
CA GLU A 88 -2.86 23.15 -7.67
C GLU A 88 -4.26 23.13 -7.07
N ILE A 89 -5.26 23.30 -7.94
CA ILE A 89 -6.65 23.23 -7.53
C ILE A 89 -7.00 21.75 -7.33
N LEU A 90 -7.07 21.34 -6.05
CA LEU A 90 -7.48 19.99 -5.70
C LEU A 90 -8.96 19.75 -6.05
N PRO A 91 -9.28 18.65 -6.74
CA PRO A 91 -10.65 18.19 -6.90
C PRO A 91 -11.34 17.96 -5.55
N GLU A 92 -12.66 18.14 -5.50
CA GLU A 92 -13.44 18.06 -4.26
C GLU A 92 -13.33 16.69 -3.58
N TYR A 93 -13.32 15.60 -4.35
CA TYR A 93 -13.17 14.24 -3.81
C TYR A 93 -11.81 14.05 -3.10
N ILE A 94 -10.76 14.74 -3.53
CA ILE A 94 -9.44 14.70 -2.87
C ILE A 94 -9.47 15.51 -1.59
N LYS A 95 -10.10 16.70 -1.61
CA LYS A 95 -10.28 17.52 -0.40
C LYS A 95 -11.02 16.75 0.69
N GLN A 96 -12.07 16.02 0.34
CA GLN A 96 -12.79 15.15 1.28
C GLN A 96 -11.88 14.05 1.86
N LYS A 97 -11.09 13.38 1.02
CA LYS A 97 -10.11 12.38 1.45
C LYS A 97 -9.04 12.97 2.40
N LEU A 98 -8.60 14.20 2.15
CA LEU A 98 -7.67 14.92 3.03
C LEU A 98 -8.29 15.31 4.37
N GLN A 99 -9.57 15.72 4.39
CA GLN A 99 -10.30 15.97 5.64
C GLN A 99 -10.37 14.70 6.51
N CYS A 100 -10.65 13.55 5.89
CA CYS A 100 -10.56 12.26 6.57
C CYS A 100 -9.13 12.01 7.11
N LEU A 101 -8.10 12.27 6.29
CA LEU A 101 -6.70 12.09 6.69
C LEU A 101 -6.34 12.96 7.90
N SER A 102 -6.80 14.21 7.97
CA SER A 102 -6.58 15.08 9.12
C SER A 102 -7.16 14.48 10.41
N SER A 103 -8.37 13.90 10.35
CA SER A 103 -8.98 13.19 11.49
C SER A 103 -8.17 11.97 11.92
N ILE A 104 -7.55 11.27 10.96
CA ILE A 104 -6.72 10.09 11.22
C ILE A 104 -5.37 10.48 11.82
N LEU A 105 -4.73 11.54 11.31
CA LEU A 105 -3.52 12.11 11.90
C LEU A 105 -3.73 12.46 13.37
N LEU A 106 -4.90 13.01 13.72
CA LEU A 106 -5.24 13.28 15.11
C LEU A 106 -5.27 12.00 15.97
N MET A 107 -5.74 10.87 15.44
CA MET A 107 -5.67 9.57 16.13
C MET A 107 -4.23 9.07 16.31
N PHE A 108 -3.31 9.45 15.42
CA PHE A 108 -1.88 9.16 15.58
C PHE A 108 -1.20 10.08 16.60
N SER A 109 -1.60 11.37 16.66
CA SER A 109 -1.02 12.38 17.55
C SER A 109 -1.53 12.31 18.99
N ASN A 110 -2.72 11.76 19.23
CA ASN A 110 -3.28 11.64 20.57
C ASN A 110 -3.31 10.17 21.05
N PRO A 111 -2.36 9.71 21.88
CA PRO A 111 -2.39 8.36 22.42
C PRO A 111 -3.52 8.12 23.45
N ALA A 112 -4.31 9.15 23.80
CA ALA A 112 -5.26 9.12 24.92
C ALA A 112 -6.72 8.74 24.57
N LEU A 113 -6.99 8.16 23.40
CA LEU A 113 -8.32 7.59 23.10
C LEU A 113 -8.20 6.10 22.75
N SER A 114 -7.60 5.34 23.67
CA SER A 114 -8.03 3.97 23.89
C SER A 114 -9.49 4.01 24.33
N PHE A 115 -10.41 3.72 23.42
CA PHE A 115 -11.82 3.51 23.76
C PHE A 115 -11.90 2.43 24.84
N HIS A 116 -12.42 2.80 26.02
CA HIS A 116 -12.82 1.91 27.11
C HIS A 116 -14.22 1.36 26.83
#